data_AF-A0AAW0IYI2-F1
#
_entry.id   AF-A0AAW0IYI2-F1
#
_cell.length_a   1.000
_cell.length_b   1.000
_cell.length_c   1.000
_cell.angle_alpha   90.00
_cell.angle_beta   90.00
_cell.angle_gamma   90.00
#
_symmetry.space_group_name_H-M   'P 1'
#
loop_
_entity.id
_entity.type
_entity.pdbx_description
1 polymer ?
#
loop_
_entity_poly.entity_id
_entity_poly.type
_entity_poly.pdbx_seq_one_letter_code
_entity_poly.pdbx_strand_id
1 'polypeptide(L)'
;MAEFDSIGPAWLGAVMVETQRFIDLELSRFIAAGKLHCKIDKVAGVLETNRPDAKNALYEATIKQGDFLLNRIQKLSRVVDL
;
A
#
# COMPACT_ATOMS: atom_id res chain seq x y z
N MET A 1 -30.83 17.47 35.48
CA MET A 1 -29.46 17.16 35.93
C MET A 1 -29.48 15.71 36.41
N ALA A 2 -29.23 14.77 35.50
CA ALA A 2 -29.26 13.34 35.79
C ALA A 2 -27.86 12.85 36.14
N GLU A 3 -27.78 11.99 37.15
CA GLU A 3 -26.60 11.37 37.73
C GLU A 3 -25.69 10.72 36.67
N PHE A 4 -24.39 11.01 36.78
CA PHE A 4 -23.30 10.41 36.00
C PHE A 4 -22.49 9.44 36.88
N ASP A 5 -23.12 8.72 37.82
CA ASP A 5 -22.40 8.01 38.88
C ASP A 5 -22.06 6.54 38.58
N SER A 6 -22.53 5.97 37.45
CA SER A 6 -22.01 4.67 37.02
C SER A 6 -22.30 4.43 35.56
N ILE A 7 -21.38 4.87 34.69
CA ILE A 7 -21.48 4.47 33.30
C ILE A 7 -20.81 3.10 33.13
N GLY A 8 -21.65 2.06 33.14
CA GLY A 8 -21.23 0.68 32.94
C GLY A 8 -20.48 0.47 31.62
N PRO A 9 -19.68 -0.61 31.48
CA PRO A 9 -18.72 -0.81 30.38
C PRO A 9 -19.33 -0.85 28.97
N ALA A 10 -20.67 -0.89 28.83
CA ALA A 10 -21.38 -0.91 27.56
C ALA A 10 -21.08 0.30 26.66
N TRP A 11 -20.96 1.51 27.23
CA TRP A 11 -20.62 2.72 26.46
C TRP A 11 -19.19 2.67 25.87
N LEU A 12 -18.27 1.96 26.52
CA LEU A 12 -16.88 1.84 26.10
C LEU A 12 -16.80 0.99 24.84
N GLY A 13 -17.56 -0.11 24.81
CA GLY A 13 -17.70 -0.94 23.61
C GLY A 13 -18.29 -0.16 22.43
N ALA A 14 -19.32 0.65 22.65
CA ALA A 14 -19.91 1.47 21.60
C ALA A 14 -18.92 2.51 21.02
N VAL A 15 -18.17 3.20 21.88
CA VAL A 15 -17.15 4.18 21.45
C VAL A 15 -16.00 3.52 20.68
N MET A 16 -15.54 2.34 21.13
CA MET A 16 -14.46 1.62 20.44
C MET A 16 -14.88 1.09 19.07
N VAL A 17 -16.12 0.60 18.93
CA VAL A 17 -16.67 0.15 17.65
C VAL A 17 -16.83 1.31 16.66
N GLU A 18 -17.26 2.48 17.13
CA GLU A 18 -17.36 3.69 16.30
C GLU A 18 -15.98 4.13 15.80
N THR A 19 -14.97 4.07 16.67
CA THR A 19 -13.58 4.43 16.32
C THR A 19 -13.01 3.51 15.24
N GLN A 20 -13.31 2.21 15.30
CA GLN A 20 -12.84 1.26 14.29
C GLN A 20 -13.45 1.51 12.91
N ARG A 21 -14.75 1.84 12.86
CA ARG A 21 -15.43 2.21 11.60
C ARG A 21 -14.88 3.49 11.00
N PHE A 22 -14.56 4.46 11.85
CA PHE A 22 -13.96 5.72 11.43
C PHE A 22 -12.56 5.51 10.82
N ILE A 23 -11.74 4.67 11.45
CA ILE A 23 -10.40 4.31 10.96
C ILE A 23 -10.48 3.60 9.60
N ASP A 24 -11.39 2.65 9.43
CA ASP A 24 -11.61 1.95 8.15
C ASP A 24 -11.98 2.91 7.01
N LEU A 25 -12.87 3.87 7.30
CA LEU A 25 -13.32 4.86 6.31
C LEU A 25 -12.17 5.79 5.90
N GLU A 26 -11.44 6.32 6.87
CA GLU A 26 -10.29 7.21 6.62
C GLU A 26 -9.18 6.48 5.86
N LEU A 27 -8.84 5.24 6.25
CA LEU A 27 -7.86 4.41 5.55
C LEU A 27 -8.25 4.16 4.09
N SER A 28 -9.53 3.84 3.83
CA SER A 28 -10.02 3.65 2.47
C SER A 28 -9.85 4.91 1.61
N ARG A 29 -10.09 6.09 2.19
CA ARG A 29 -9.90 7.39 1.53
C ARG A 29 -8.43 7.69 1.25
N PHE A 30 -7.53 7.39 2.18
CA PHE A 30 -6.08 7.60 2.00
C PHE A 30 -5.46 6.69 0.93
N ILE A 31 -5.97 5.46 0.78
CA ILE A 31 -5.54 4.54 -0.28
C ILE A 31 -6.11 4.97 -1.64
N ALA A 32 -7.39 5.36 -1.69
CA ALA A 32 -8.00 5.91 -2.91
C ALA A 32 -7.29 7.20 -3.38
N ALA A 33 -6.80 8.01 -2.44
CA ALA A 33 -5.99 9.20 -2.72
C ALA A 33 -4.55 8.89 -3.16
N GLY A 34 -4.11 7.63 -3.17
CA GLY A 34 -2.79 7.20 -3.63
C GLY A 34 -1.61 7.68 -2.80
N LYS A 35 -1.85 8.28 -1.62
CA LYS A 35 -0.81 8.78 -0.72
C LYS A 35 -0.22 7.70 0.19
N LEU A 36 -0.97 6.63 0.43
CA LEU A 36 -0.48 5.42 1.09
C LEU A 36 -0.49 4.25 0.11
N HIS A 37 0.69 3.76 -0.24
CA HIS A 37 0.87 2.49 -0.95
C HIS A 37 0.72 1.32 0.04
N CYS A 38 -0.50 1.11 0.52
CA CYS A 38 -0.80 0.08 1.51
C CYS A 38 -2.02 -0.71 1.06
N LYS A 39 -2.00 -2.01 1.28
CA LYS A 39 -3.12 -2.90 0.99
C LYS A 39 -3.79 -3.22 2.33
N ILE A 40 -5.08 -2.93 2.46
CA ILE A 40 -5.86 -3.30 3.65
C ILE A 40 -6.30 -4.75 3.47
N ASP A 41 -5.91 -5.62 4.39
CA ASP A 41 -6.59 -6.90 4.58
C ASP A 41 -7.62 -6.77 5.71
N LYS A 42 -8.88 -6.60 5.30
CA LYS A 42 -10.01 -6.43 6.23
C LYS A 42 -10.35 -7.73 6.98
N VAL A 43 -9.91 -8.89 6.49
CA VAL A 43 -10.21 -10.20 7.10
C VAL A 43 -9.20 -10.52 8.20
N ALA A 44 -7.92 -10.16 7.99
CA ALA A 44 -6.87 -10.32 9.00
C ALA A 44 -6.75 -9.14 9.98
N GLY A 45 -7.33 -7.97 9.66
CA GLY A 45 -7.16 -6.76 10.45
C GLY A 45 -5.74 -6.19 10.39
N VAL A 46 -4.97 -6.55 9.36
CA VAL A 46 -3.57 -6.14 9.19
C VAL A 46 -3.46 -5.16 8.02
N LEU A 47 -2.69 -4.10 8.24
CA LEU A 47 -2.32 -3.14 7.22
C LEU A 47 -0.94 -3.51 6.68
N GLU A 48 -0.90 -4.09 5.48
CA GLU A 48 0.35 -4.37 4.80
C GLU A 48 0.79 -3.13 4.00
N THR A 49 1.72 -2.37 4.57
CA THR A 49 2.40 -1.28 3.87
C THR A 49 3.42 -1.88 2.91
N ASN A 50 3.01 -2.18 1.68
CA ASN A 50 3.97 -2.44 0.61
C ASN A 50 4.51 -1.09 0.11
N ARG A 51 5.40 -0.48 0.91
CA ARG A 51 6.17 0.67 0.45
C ARG A 51 6.89 0.19 -0.82
N PRO A 52 6.63 0.76 -2.01
CA PRO A 52 7.42 0.42 -3.17
C PRO A 52 8.83 0.85 -2.81
N ASP A 53 9.67 -0.12 -2.46
CA ASP A 53 11.05 0.12 -2.12
C ASP A 53 11.62 0.91 -3.29
N ALA A 54 12.02 2.16 -3.07
CA ALA A 54 12.58 3.01 -4.11
C ALA A 54 13.70 2.27 -4.87
N LYS A 55 14.41 1.38 -4.16
CA LYS A 55 15.37 0.42 -4.70
C LYS A 55 14.75 -0.56 -5.71
N ASN A 56 13.64 -1.21 -5.41
CA ASN A 56 13.02 -2.16 -6.35
C ASN A 56 12.54 -1.47 -7.64
N ALA A 57 12.02 -0.25 -7.53
CA ALA A 57 11.67 0.56 -8.69
C ALA A 57 12.91 0.95 -9.52
N LEU A 58 14.02 1.33 -8.87
CA LEU A 58 15.31 1.59 -9.51
C LEU A 58 15.88 0.33 -10.18
N TYR A 59 15.78 -0.83 -9.53
CA TYR A 59 16.21 -2.12 -10.09
C TYR A 59 15.42 -2.48 -11.34
N GLU A 60 14.09 -2.41 -11.30
CA GLU A 60 13.25 -2.68 -12.48
C GLU A 60 13.55 -1.73 -13.65
N ALA A 61 13.74 -0.44 -13.37
CA ALA A 61 14.10 0.54 -14.39
C ALA A 61 15.46 0.24 -15.02
N THR A 62 16.44 -0.15 -14.21
CA THR A 62 17.79 -0.51 -14.67
C THR A 62 17.76 -1.78 -15.52
N ILE A 63 16.99 -2.80 -15.12
CA ILE A 63 16.84 -4.05 -15.88
C ILE A 63 16.20 -3.77 -17.24
N LYS A 64 15.13 -2.95 -17.30
CA LYS A 64 14.47 -2.56 -18.56
C LYS A 64 15.42 -1.81 -19.50
N GLN A 65 16.23 -0.89 -18.97
CA GLN A 65 17.25 -0.19 -19.77
C GLN A 65 18.34 -1.16 -20.27
N GLY A 66 18.75 -2.11 -19.43
CA GLY A 66 19.70 -3.17 -19.81
C GLY A 66 19.20 -4.03 -20.97
N ASP A 67 17.94 -4.47 -20.92
CA ASP A 67 17.32 -5.27 -21.97
C ASP A 67 17.26 -4.51 -23.31
N PHE A 68 16.93 -3.21 -23.28
CA PHE A 68 16.94 -2.36 -24.47
C PHE A 68 18.32 -2.28 -25.13
N LEU A 69 19.38 -2.15 -24.32
CA LEU A 69 20.76 -2.12 -24.82
C LEU A 69 21.18 -3.48 -25.40
N LEU A 70 20.88 -4.58 -24.70
CA LEU A 70 21.13 -5.94 -25.16
C LEU A 70 20.47 -6.22 -26.52
N ASN A 71 19.21 -5.81 -26.67
CA ASN A 71 18.46 -6.01 -27.91
C ASN A 71 19.07 -5.20 -29.08
N ARG A 72 19.62 -4.01 -28.82
CA ARG A 72 20.35 -3.22 -29.84
C ARG A 72 21.69 -3.86 -30.22
N ILE A 73 22.45 -4.35 -29.24
CA ILE A 73 23.73 -5.05 -29.49
C ILE A 73 23.49 -6.35 -30.25
N GLN A 74 22.47 -7.13 -29.88
CA GLN A 74 22.10 -8.36 -30.60
C GLN A 74 21.72 -8.08 -32.06
N LYS A 75 20.99 -6.99 -32.33
CA LYS A 75 20.68 -6.56 -33.70
C LYS A 75 21.94 -6.17 -34.48
N LEU A 76 22.88 -5.48 -33.85
CA LEU A 76 24.17 -5.12 -34.45
C LEU A 76 25.04 -6.36 -34.73
N SER A 77 25.17 -7.29 -33.79
CA SER A 77 25.93 -8.53 -33.98
C SER A 77 25.44 -9.32 -35.19
N ARG A 78 24.12 -9.51 -35.31
CA ARG A 78 23.53 -10.22 -36.46
C ARG A 78 23.81 -9.58 -37.82
N VAL A 79 24.05 -8.27 -37.87
CA VAL A 79 24.38 -7.55 -39.11
C VAL A 79 25.88 -7.62 -39.42
N VAL A 80 26.73 -7.78 -38.41
CA VAL A 80 28.19 -7.93 -38.58
C VAL A 80 28.59 -9.38 -38.89
N ASP A 81 27.81 -10.36 -38.44
CA ASP A 81 28.00 -11.79 -38.72
C ASP A 81 27.46 -12.21 -40.13
N LEU A 82 26.93 -11.26 -40.91
CA LEU A 82 26.51 -11.40 -42.32
C LEU A 82 27.53 -10.76 -43.27
#